data_AF-A0A395D1W4-F1
#
_entry.id   AF-A0A395D1W4-F1
#
_cell.length_a   1.000
_cell.length_b   1.000
_cell.length_c   1.000
_cell.angle_alpha   90.00
_cell.angle_beta   90.00
_cell.angle_gamma   90.00
#
_symmetry.space_group_name_H-M   'P 1'
#
loop_
_entity.id
_entity.type
_entity.pdbx_description
1 polymer ?
#
loop_
_entity_poly.entity_id
_entity_poly.type
_entity_poly.pdbx_seq_one_letter_code
_entity_poly.pdbx_strand_id
1 'polypeptide(L)'
;MVDGEVVTCANMFAENVGQLGRPNSFLSIWDGERMQSVRNSLNTKFEWKQCQTCWFREIRYHSQREAWARREFYELAEGSDYRAPSWDFRRYREAEEKGRAGSHD
;
A
#
# COMPACT_ATOMS: atom_id res chain seq x y z
N MET A 1 -2.40 -11.86 11.53
CA MET A 1 -3.50 -10.97 11.93
C MET A 1 -4.24 -11.68 13.04
N VAL A 2 -4.35 -11.06 14.21
CA VAL A 2 -5.05 -11.62 15.38
C VAL A 2 -6.55 -11.43 15.18
N ASP A 3 -7.37 -12.24 15.85
CA ASP A 3 -8.82 -12.34 15.67
C ASP A 3 -9.54 -11.00 15.41
N GLY A 4 -9.96 -10.81 14.15
CA GLY A 4 -10.78 -9.70 13.71
C GLY A 4 -10.05 -8.39 13.40
N GLU A 5 -8.73 -8.29 13.60
CA GLU A 5 -7.99 -7.07 13.25
C GLU A 5 -8.09 -6.75 11.76
N VAL A 6 -8.38 -5.48 11.44
CA VAL A 6 -8.42 -4.95 10.08
C VAL A 6 -7.27 -3.99 9.92
N VAL A 7 -6.42 -4.25 8.94
CA VAL A 7 -5.25 -3.44 8.61
C VAL A 7 -5.36 -2.84 7.22
N THR A 8 -4.61 -1.78 6.97
CA THR A 8 -4.63 -1.01 5.70
C THR A 8 -4.13 -1.79 4.47
N CYS A 9 -3.24 -2.76 4.65
CA CYS A 9 -2.72 -3.65 3.59
C CYS A 9 -2.07 -4.90 4.22
N ALA A 10 -1.59 -5.85 3.42
CA ALA A 10 -0.93 -7.06 3.94
C ALA A 10 0.56 -6.89 4.31
N ASN A 11 1.08 -5.66 4.39
CA ASN A 11 2.43 -5.40 4.90
C ASN A 11 2.48 -5.72 6.41
N MET A 12 3.62 -6.26 6.89
CA MET A 12 3.82 -6.59 8.31
C MET A 12 3.69 -5.37 9.25
N PHE A 13 3.93 -4.17 8.73
CA PHE A 13 3.79 -2.90 9.46
C PHE A 13 2.58 -2.08 9.01
N ALA A 14 1.56 -2.74 8.44
CA ALA A 14 0.34 -2.06 8.04
C ALA A 14 -0.39 -1.50 9.27
N GLU A 15 -0.85 -0.26 9.15
CA GLU A 15 -1.63 0.39 10.21
C GLU A 15 -2.92 -0.41 10.48
N ASN A 16 -3.23 -0.63 11.76
CA ASN A 16 -4.51 -1.16 12.21
C ASN A 16 -5.57 -0.04 12.14
N VAL A 17 -6.68 -0.31 11.45
CA VAL A 17 -7.79 0.63 11.24
C VAL A 17 -9.04 0.27 12.04
N GLY A 18 -9.03 -0.86 12.73
CA GLY A 18 -10.13 -1.31 13.55
C GLY A 18 -10.10 -2.81 13.79
N GLN A 19 -11.11 -3.27 14.52
CA GLN A 19 -11.32 -4.68 14.81
C GLN A 19 -12.78 -5.04 14.52
N LEU A 20 -12.97 -6.08 13.72
CA LEU A 20 -14.28 -6.70 13.45
C LEU A 20 -14.81 -7.34 14.73
N GLY A 21 -16.10 -7.14 14.99
CA GLY A 21 -16.76 -7.60 16.19
C GLY A 21 -17.66 -6.51 16.73
N ARG A 22 -18.65 -6.85 17.55
CA ARG A 22 -19.62 -5.85 18.05
C ARG A 22 -18.89 -4.77 18.87
N PRO A 23 -19.13 -3.46 18.62
CA PRO A 23 -20.16 -2.88 17.74
C PRO A 23 -19.73 -2.62 16.28
N ASN A 24 -18.48 -2.91 15.92
CA ASN A 24 -17.87 -2.58 14.64
C ASN A 24 -18.21 -3.59 13.53
N SER A 25 -18.81 -3.09 12.47
CA SER A 25 -18.99 -3.80 11.20
C SER A 25 -17.81 -3.57 10.26
N PHE A 26 -17.68 -4.40 9.21
CA PHE A 26 -16.73 -4.15 8.13
C PHE A 26 -16.93 -2.77 7.50
N LEU A 27 -18.18 -2.42 7.17
CA LEU A 27 -18.51 -1.13 6.54
C LEU A 27 -18.13 0.05 7.42
N SER A 28 -18.40 -0.01 8.73
CA SER A 28 -18.02 1.06 9.65
C SER A 28 -16.50 1.24 9.78
N ILE A 29 -15.72 0.16 9.62
CA ILE A 29 -14.25 0.25 9.61
C ILE A 29 -13.76 0.76 8.24
N TRP A 30 -14.35 0.27 7.15
CA TRP A 30 -14.00 0.63 5.78
C TRP A 30 -14.26 2.11 5.47
N ASP A 31 -15.39 2.63 5.95
CA ASP A 31 -15.79 4.03 5.84
C ASP A 31 -15.32 4.85 7.05
N GLY A 32 -14.53 4.26 7.95
CA GLY A 32 -13.87 4.97 9.03
C GLY A 32 -12.80 5.95 8.51
N GLU A 33 -12.53 7.00 9.28
CA GLU A 33 -11.61 8.09 8.92
C GLU A 33 -10.24 7.59 8.47
N ARG A 34 -9.67 6.61 9.19
CA ARG A 34 -8.35 6.05 8.87
C ARG A 34 -8.32 5.37 7.50
N MET A 35 -9.29 4.51 7.20
CA MET A 35 -9.33 3.79 5.92
C MET A 35 -9.68 4.73 4.76
N GLN A 36 -10.57 5.70 4.97
CA GLN A 36 -10.83 6.76 3.99
C GLN A 36 -9.58 7.61 3.71
N SER A 37 -8.83 8.00 4.74
CA SER A 37 -7.58 8.77 4.59
C SER A 37 -6.58 8.05 3.70
N VAL A 38 -6.39 6.74 3.89
CA VAL A 38 -5.51 5.93 3.04
C VAL A 38 -6.04 5.88 1.61
N ARG A 39 -7.32 5.53 1.40
CA ARG A 39 -7.92 5.42 0.05
C ARG A 39 -7.88 6.73 -0.73
N ASN A 40 -8.19 7.84 -0.07
CA ASN A 40 -8.26 9.16 -0.71
C ASN A 40 -6.87 9.75 -0.99
N SER A 41 -5.86 9.39 -0.19
CA SER A 41 -4.51 9.91 -0.34
C SER A 41 -3.61 9.04 -1.22
N LEU A 42 -3.94 7.77 -1.43
CA LEU A 42 -3.14 6.83 -2.22
C LEU A 42 -2.89 7.37 -3.63
N ASN A 43 -1.63 7.30 -4.10
CA ASN A 43 -1.18 7.84 -5.39
C ASN A 43 -1.32 9.36 -5.55
N THR A 44 -1.53 10.09 -4.46
CA THR A 44 -1.54 11.56 -4.47
C THR A 44 -0.30 12.11 -3.75
N LYS A 45 -0.06 13.42 -3.87
CA LYS A 45 0.97 14.12 -3.08
C LYS A 45 0.74 14.05 -1.56
N PHE A 46 -0.47 13.68 -1.13
CA PHE A 46 -0.86 13.54 0.27
C PHE A 46 -0.75 12.10 0.78
N GLU A 47 -0.29 11.16 -0.05
CA GLU A 47 -0.09 9.76 0.32
C GLU A 47 0.77 9.66 1.59
N TRP A 48 0.41 8.74 2.49
CA TRP A 48 1.14 8.56 3.73
C TRP A 48 2.61 8.22 3.46
N LYS A 49 3.53 8.82 4.23
CA LYS A 49 4.99 8.69 4.01
C LYS A 49 5.45 7.23 3.93
N GLN A 50 4.87 6.37 4.77
CA GLN A 50 5.19 4.93 4.77
C GLN A 50 4.73 4.19 3.51
N CYS A 51 3.69 4.66 2.83
CA CYS A 51 3.19 4.05 1.59
C CYS A 51 4.02 4.46 0.38
N GLN A 52 4.54 5.69 0.36
CA GLN A 52 5.37 6.23 -0.73
C GLN A 52 6.66 5.42 -0.97
N THR A 53 7.24 4.87 0.09
CA THR A 53 8.48 4.08 0.04
C THR A 53 8.25 2.57 0.24
N CYS A 54 6.99 2.13 0.34
CA CYS A 54 6.67 0.73 0.60
C CYS A 54 6.89 -0.13 -0.64
N TRP A 55 7.87 -1.03 -0.61
CA TRP A 55 8.08 -1.98 -1.71
C TRP A 55 6.85 -2.87 -1.96
N PHE A 56 6.10 -3.23 -0.91
CA PHE A 56 4.94 -4.12 -1.01
C PHE A 56 3.82 -3.55 -1.91
N ARG A 57 3.70 -2.23 -1.99
CA ARG A 57 2.81 -1.49 -2.91
C ARG A 57 3.13 -1.75 -4.38
N GLU A 58 4.41 -1.89 -4.71
CA GLU A 58 4.88 -2.05 -6.10
C GLU A 58 4.88 -3.50 -6.57
N ILE A 59 5.00 -4.47 -5.66
CA ILE A 59 5.08 -5.88 -6.06
C ILE A 59 3.70 -6.53 -6.09
N ARG A 60 2.87 -6.25 -5.08
CA ARG A 60 1.59 -6.96 -4.90
C ARG A 60 0.38 -6.19 -5.40
N TYR A 61 0.43 -4.86 -5.37
CA TYR A 61 -0.72 -4.00 -5.63
C TYR A 61 -0.53 -3.07 -6.84
N HIS A 62 0.56 -3.23 -7.60
CA HIS A 62 0.86 -2.38 -8.76
C HIS A 62 -0.22 -2.45 -9.83
N SER A 63 -0.64 -3.65 -10.25
CA SER A 63 -1.71 -3.83 -11.24
C SER A 63 -3.04 -3.22 -10.78
N GLN A 64 -3.39 -3.42 -9.51
CA GLN A 64 -4.59 -2.84 -8.90
C GLN A 64 -4.54 -1.30 -8.89
N ARG A 65 -3.37 -0.72 -8.62
CA ARG A 65 -3.17 0.73 -8.63
C ARG A 65 -3.22 1.31 -10.04
N GLU A 66 -2.61 0.65 -11.02
CA GLU A 66 -2.68 1.09 -12.41
C GLU A 66 -4.12 1.05 -12.94
N ALA A 67 -4.84 -0.05 -12.68
CA ALA A 67 -6.24 -0.18 -13.06
C ALA A 67 -7.12 0.88 -12.38
N TRP A 68 -6.93 1.12 -11.07
CA TRP A 68 -7.62 2.19 -10.35
C TRP A 68 -7.34 3.57 -10.96
N ALA A 69 -6.08 3.88 -11.28
CA ALA A 69 -5.71 5.14 -11.91
C ALA A 69 -6.32 5.31 -13.31
N ARG A 70 -6.47 4.22 -14.06
CA ARG A 70 -7.12 4.19 -15.39
C ARG A 70 -8.65 4.08 -15.33
N ARG A 71 -9.24 3.96 -14.13
CA ARG A 71 -10.67 3.70 -13.91
C ARG A 71 -11.16 2.41 -14.59
N GLU A 72 -10.29 1.42 -14.67
CA GLU A 72 -10.59 0.09 -15.20
C GLU A 72 -11.10 -0.83 -14.09
N PHE A 73 -11.95 -1.79 -14.46
CA PHE A 73 -12.39 -2.83 -13.53
C PHE A 73 -11.22 -3.77 -13.24
N TYR A 74 -10.92 -4.02 -11.96
CA TYR A 74 -9.85 -4.92 -11.54
C TYR A 74 -10.33 -5.85 -10.43
N GLU A 75 -10.10 -7.14 -10.61
CA GLU A 75 -10.43 -8.19 -9.64
C GLU A 75 -9.13 -8.82 -9.12
N LEU A 76 -8.94 -8.84 -7.80
CA LEU A 76 -7.76 -9.43 -7.13
C LEU A 76 -7.64 -10.96 -7.29
N ALA A 77 -8.61 -11.60 -7.94
CA ALA A 77 -8.67 -13.05 -8.08
C ALA A 77 -7.56 -13.61 -8.98
N GLU A 78 -7.07 -12.82 -9.94
CA GLU A 78 -5.93 -13.19 -10.77
C GLU A 78 -4.63 -12.70 -10.10
N GLY A 79 -3.90 -13.65 -9.51
CA GLY A 79 -2.52 -13.39 -9.06
C GLY A 79 -1.68 -12.89 -10.23
N SER A 80 -0.87 -11.86 -10.02
CA SER A 80 0.01 -11.36 -11.07
C SER A 80 1.10 -12.39 -11.38
N ASP A 81 1.33 -12.63 -12.67
CA ASP A 81 2.47 -13.42 -13.12
C ASP A 81 3.78 -12.83 -12.60
N TYR A 82 4.73 -13.71 -12.28
CA TYR A 82 6.10 -13.31 -11.97
C TYR A 82 6.67 -12.49 -13.14
N ARG A 83 7.03 -11.24 -12.86
CA ARG A 83 7.80 -10.40 -13.78
C ARG A 83 9.07 -9.98 -13.08
N ALA A 84 10.23 -10.26 -13.69
CA ALA A 84 11.54 -9.88 -13.16
C ALA A 84 11.63 -8.38 -12.76
N PRO A 85 11.02 -7.43 -13.51
CA PRO A 85 10.95 -6.03 -13.09
C PRO A 85 10.20 -5.77 -11.76
N SER A 86 9.22 -6.60 -11.40
CA SER A 86 8.49 -6.50 -10.13
C SER A 86 9.36 -6.89 -8.93
N TRP A 87 10.55 -7.43 -9.17
CA TRP A 87 11.53 -7.85 -8.15
C TRP A 87 12.91 -7.22 -8.38
N ASP A 88 13.04 -6.24 -9.29
CA ASP A 88 14.31 -5.54 -9.52
C ASP A 88 14.46 -4.35 -8.55
N PHE A 89 15.15 -4.61 -7.43
CA PHE A 89 15.41 -3.61 -6.40
C PHE A 89 16.64 -2.73 -6.67
N ARG A 90 17.39 -2.96 -7.76
CA ARG A 90 18.64 -2.23 -8.03
C ARG A 90 18.42 -0.72 -8.14
N ARG A 91 17.28 -0.31 -8.74
CA ARG A 91 16.85 1.09 -8.83
C ARG A 91 16.66 1.78 -7.48
N TYR A 92 16.36 1.03 -6.42
CA TYR A 92 16.18 1.57 -5.08
C TYR A 92 17.49 1.66 -4.31
N ARG A 93 18.43 0.71 -4.50
CA ARG A 93 19.81 0.86 -4.00
C ARG A 93 20.48 2.10 -4.58
N GLU A 94 20.36 2.32 -5.88
CA GLU A 94 20.97 3.47 -6.54
C GLU A 94 20.37 4.80 -6.05
N ALA A 95 19.08 4.82 -5.67
CA ALA A 95 18.43 5.98 -5.07
C ALA A 95 18.87 6.21 -3.62
N GLU A 96 19.09 5.16 -2.83
CA GLU A 96 19.67 5.26 -1.48
C GLU A 96 21.12 5.74 -1.50
N GLU A 97 21.94 5.23 -2.43
CA GLU A 97 23.34 5.65 -2.59
C GLU A 97 23.44 7.13 -3.01
N LYS A 98 22.56 7.58 -3.91
CA LYS A 98 22.47 9.01 -4.29
C LYS A 98 21.94 9.88 -3.15
N GLY A 99 21.00 9.40 -2.35
CA GLY A 99 20.49 10.11 -1.17
C GLY A 99 21.52 10.23 -0.05
N ARG A 100 22.35 9.21 0.15
CA ARG A 100 23.41 9.17 1.16
C ARG A 100 24.65 9.99 0.78
N ALA A 101 24.89 10.18 -0.52
CA ALA A 101 25.94 11.08 -1.03
C ALA A 101 25.57 12.57 -0.91
N GLY A 102 24.28 12.91 -0.69
CA GLY A 102 23.79 14.29 -0.59
C GLY A 102 23.61 14.82 0.84
N SER A 103 24.02 14.09 1.88
CA SER A 103 23.84 14.47 3.30
C SER A 103 25.15 14.80 4.03
N HIS A 104 26.15 15.28 3.30
CA HIS A 104 27.34 15.92 3.88
C HIS A 104 27.42 17.36 3.41
N ASP A 105 26.66 18.22 4.08
CA ASP A 105 26.97 19.64 4.32
C ASP A 105 26.32 20.05 5.64
#